data_AF-A0A964MK79-F1
#
_entry.id   AF-A0A964MK79-F1
#
_cell.length_a   1.000
_cell.length_b   1.000
_cell.length_c   1.000
_cell.angle_alpha   90.00
_cell.angle_beta   90.00
_cell.angle_gamma   90.00
#
_symmetry.space_group_name_H-M   'P 1'
#
loop_
_entity.id
_entity.type
_entity.pdbx_description
1 polymer ?
#
loop_
_entity_poly.entity_id
_entity_poly.type
_entity_poly.pdbx_seq_one_letter_code
_entity_poly.pdbx_strand_id
1 'polypeptide(L)'
;MDIVLLIARILFAGMFIMSGINHLTKADAMTGYAQFKKVPAPKLSVQLSGLLLALGGLSIVLGVYADLGAIVIAALLVIMAVKMHDFWTADA
;
A
#
# COMPACT_ATOMS: atom_id res chain seq x y z
N MET A 1 9.25 5.13 -27.06
CA MET A 1 9.15 4.03 -26.07
C MET A 1 9.00 4.58 -24.65
N ASP A 2 9.72 5.65 -24.31
CA ASP A 2 9.79 6.19 -22.94
C ASP A 2 8.47 6.75 -22.40
N ILE A 3 7.69 7.44 -23.24
CA ILE A 3 6.36 7.94 -22.87
C ILE A 3 5.42 6.79 -22.52
N VAL A 4 5.47 5.69 -23.27
CA VAL A 4 4.65 4.50 -23.00
C VAL A 4 5.02 3.88 -21.65
N LEU A 5 6.31 3.77 -21.34
CA LEU A 5 6.78 3.25 -20.06
C LEU A 5 6.42 4.18 -18.89
N LEU A 6 6.48 5.50 -19.08
CA LEU A 6 6.06 6.46 -18.07
C LEU A 6 4.56 6.35 -17.80
N ILE A 7 3.73 6.29 -18.83
CA ILE A 7 2.28 6.10 -18.69
C ILE A 7 1.99 4.79 -17.96
N ALA A 8 2.68 3.70 -18.30
CA ALA A 8 2.52 2.41 -17.61
C ALA A 8 2.83 2.53 -16.11
N ARG A 9 3.93 3.21 -15.73
CA ARG A 9 4.29 3.43 -14.33
C ARG A 9 3.25 4.28 -13.60
N ILE A 10 2.74 5.34 -14.22
CA ILE A 10 1.70 6.20 -13.63
C ILE A 10 0.41 5.40 -13.40
N LEU A 11 -0.06 4.65 -14.41
CA LEU A 11 -1.28 3.87 -14.30
C LEU A 11 -1.15 2.75 -13.26
N PHE A 12 0.00 2.07 -13.23
CA PHE A 12 0.28 1.02 -12.25
C PHE A 12 0.40 1.58 -10.83
N ALA A 13 1.30 2.54 -10.61
CA ALA A 13 1.64 3.02 -9.27
C ALA A 13 0.66 4.05 -8.71
N GLY A 14 -0.13 4.71 -9.57
CA GLY A 14 -1.13 5.70 -9.16
C GLY A 14 -2.16 5.14 -8.17
N MET A 15 -2.55 3.87 -8.31
CA MET A 15 -3.44 3.21 -7.34
C MET A 15 -2.80 3.10 -5.95
N PHE A 16 -1.51 2.76 -5.87
CA PHE A 16 -0.81 2.68 -4.59
C PHE A 16 -0.62 4.05 -3.96
N ILE A 17 -0.31 5.09 -4.75
CA ILE A 17 -0.21 6.46 -4.25
C ILE A 17 -1.55 6.91 -3.65
N MET A 18 -2.65 6.70 -4.38
CA MET A 18 -3.99 7.04 -3.91
C MET A 18 -4.38 6.25 -2.66
N SER A 19 -4.08 4.94 -2.62
CA SER A 19 -4.28 4.11 -1.44
C SER A 19 -3.47 4.61 -0.24
N GLY A 20 -2.21 4.99 -0.45
CA GLY A 20 -1.33 5.55 0.57
C GLY A 20 -1.85 6.85 1.17
N ILE A 21 -2.32 7.76 0.32
CA ILE A 21 -2.97 9.01 0.76
C ILE A 21 -4.23 8.71 1.58
N ASN A 22 -5.05 7.75 1.15
CA ASN A 22 -6.24 7.34 1.89
C ASN A 22 -5.89 6.72 3.26
N HIS A 23 -4.84 5.89 3.35
CA HIS A 23 -4.38 5.34 4.62
C HIS A 23 -3.94 6.43 5.61
N LEU A 24 -3.37 7.53 5.13
CA LEU A 24 -2.97 8.65 5.98
C LEU A 24 -4.16 9.54 6.37
N THR A 25 -4.96 9.96 5.39
CA THR A 25 -6.06 10.92 5.57
C THR A 25 -7.30 10.32 6.21
N LYS A 26 -7.50 8.99 6.07
CA LYS A 26 -8.62 8.23 6.62
C LYS A 26 -8.15 7.21 7.65
N ALA A 27 -7.00 7.44 8.28
CA ALA A 27 -6.38 6.53 9.24
C ALA A 27 -7.35 6.14 10.36
N ASP A 28 -8.11 7.10 10.91
CA ASP A 28 -9.07 6.84 11.98
C ASP A 28 -10.19 5.90 11.54
N ALA A 29 -10.73 6.08 10.32
CA ALA A 29 -11.76 5.21 9.77
C ALA A 29 -11.25 3.77 9.50
N MET A 30 -9.99 3.63 9.10
CA MET A 30 -9.38 2.31 8.81
C MET A 30 -8.85 1.59 10.04
N THR A 31 -8.59 2.31 11.13
CA THR A 31 -8.05 1.77 12.39
C THR A 31 -8.95 0.68 12.97
N GLY A 32 -10.27 0.86 12.91
CA GLY A 32 -11.23 -0.11 13.45
C GLY A 32 -11.11 -1.49 12.80
N TYR A 33 -10.97 -1.54 11.48
CA TYR A 33 -10.79 -2.82 10.77
C TYR A 33 -9.43 -3.44 11.08
N ALA A 34 -8.34 -2.66 11.08
CA ALA A 34 -7.01 -3.15 11.46
C ALA A 34 -6.98 -3.71 12.91
N GLN A 35 -7.71 -3.09 13.84
CA GLN A 35 -7.88 -3.59 15.20
C GLN A 35 -8.65 -4.90 15.23
N PHE A 36 -9.75 -5.02 14.48
CA PHE A 36 -10.50 -6.27 14.32
C PHE A 36 -9.61 -7.40 13.79
N LYS A 37 -8.74 -7.11 12.81
CA LYS A 37 -7.72 -8.04 12.28
C LYS A 37 -6.56 -8.32 13.25
N LYS A 38 -6.57 -7.74 14.45
CA LYS A 38 -5.54 -7.87 15.49
C LYS A 38 -4.16 -7.45 15.01
N VAL A 39 -4.08 -6.39 14.20
CA VAL A 39 -2.82 -5.79 13.78
C VAL A 39 -2.18 -5.05 14.97
N PRO A 40 -0.89 -5.25 15.27
CA PRO A 40 -0.21 -4.48 16.32
C PRO A 40 -0.24 -2.97 16.03
N ALA A 41 -0.43 -2.16 17.08
CA ALA A 41 -0.51 -0.69 16.99
C ALA A 41 -1.36 -0.21 15.78
N PRO A 42 -2.68 -0.52 15.72
CA PRO A 42 -3.46 -0.47 14.48
C PRO A 42 -3.37 0.86 13.72
N LYS A 43 -3.54 2.00 14.41
CA LYS A 43 -3.47 3.33 13.78
C LYS A 43 -2.10 3.63 13.21
N LEU A 44 -1.03 3.30 13.95
CA LEU A 44 0.34 3.50 13.48
C LEU A 44 0.67 2.59 12.29
N SER A 45 0.21 1.34 12.31
CA SER A 45 0.37 0.39 11.20
C SER A 45 -0.36 0.86 9.93
N VAL A 46 -1.57 1.41 10.06
CA VAL A 46 -2.28 2.04 8.94
C VAL A 46 -1.48 3.23 8.39
N GLN A 47 -1.02 4.13 9.26
CA GLN A 47 -0.23 5.29 8.82
C GLN A 47 1.09 4.89 8.15
N LEU A 48 1.82 3.92 8.72
CA LEU A 48 3.07 3.41 8.17
C LEU A 48 2.85 2.77 6.79
N SER A 49 1.83 1.92 6.65
CA SER A 49 1.49 1.36 5.34
C SER A 49 1.11 2.45 4.34
N GLY A 50 0.43 3.51 4.78
CA GLY A 50 0.12 4.66 3.94
C GLY A 50 1.36 5.39 3.42
N LEU A 51 2.33 5.63 4.30
CA LEU A 51 3.61 6.24 3.94
C LEU A 51 4.39 5.38 2.94
N LEU A 52 4.48 4.07 3.20
CA LEU A 52 5.20 3.13 2.32
C LEU A 52 4.54 3.03 0.93
N LEU A 53 3.22 2.99 0.86
CA LEU A 53 2.48 2.98 -0.42
C LEU A 53 2.68 4.27 -1.21
N ALA A 54 2.58 5.42 -0.54
CA ALA A 54 2.74 6.73 -1.19
C ALA A 54 4.19 6.93 -1.69
N LEU A 55 5.19 6.69 -0.84
CA LEU A 55 6.60 6.85 -1.21
C LEU A 55 7.06 5.79 -2.21
N GLY A 56 6.66 4.53 -2.04
CA GLY A 56 6.95 3.47 -2.98
C GLY A 56 6.33 3.73 -4.35
N GLY A 57 5.08 4.21 -4.38
CA GLY A 57 4.40 4.56 -5.61
C GLY A 57 5.05 5.74 -6.32
N LEU A 58 5.40 6.80 -5.59
CA LEU A 58 6.14 7.94 -6.13
C LEU A 58 7.53 7.53 -6.67
N SER A 59 8.24 6.65 -5.96
CA SER A 59 9.51 6.09 -6.41
C SER A 59 9.38 5.39 -7.78
N ILE A 60 8.32 4.60 -7.98
CA ILE A 60 8.05 3.93 -9.26
C ILE A 60 7.71 4.95 -10.36
N VAL A 61 6.82 5.91 -10.09
CA VAL A 61 6.40 6.93 -11.08
C VAL A 61 7.59 7.77 -11.53
N LEU A 62 8.41 8.25 -10.59
CA LEU A 62 9.57 9.09 -10.85
C LEU A 62 10.76 8.31 -11.42
N GLY A 63 10.75 6.97 -11.32
CA GLY A 63 11.87 6.13 -11.74
C GLY A 63 13.07 6.15 -10.77
N VAL A 64 12.95 6.81 -9.62
CA VAL A 64 14.03 6.94 -8.63
C VAL A 64 13.98 5.75 -7.69
N TYR A 65 14.97 4.86 -7.78
CA TYR A 65 14.99 3.57 -7.05
C TYR A 65 13.72 2.75 -7.25
N ALA A 66 13.16 2.75 -8.47
CA ALA A 66 11.87 2.14 -8.76
C ALA A 66 11.78 0.66 -8.33
N ASP A 67 12.85 -0.11 -8.50
CA ASP A 67 12.90 -1.52 -8.07
C ASP A 67 12.75 -1.67 -6.56
N LEU A 68 13.38 -0.78 -5.78
CA LEU A 68 13.24 -0.77 -4.32
C LEU A 68 11.81 -0.38 -3.91
N GLY A 69 11.23 0.64 -4.54
CA GLY A 69 9.84 1.03 -4.32
C GLY A 69 8.86 -0.11 -4.62
N ALA A 70 9.09 -0.84 -5.71
CA ALA A 70 8.32 -2.01 -6.09
C ALA A 70 8.47 -3.17 -5.09
N ILE A 71 9.68 -3.45 -4.60
CA ILE A 71 9.92 -4.47 -3.57
C ILE A 71 9.19 -4.13 -2.27
N VAL A 72 9.25 -2.87 -1.82
CA VAL A 72 8.54 -2.40 -0.62
C VAL A 72 7.03 -2.58 -0.78
N ILE A 73 6.46 -2.17 -1.92
CA ILE A 73 5.03 -2.36 -2.21
C ILE A 73 4.68 -3.85 -2.25
N ALA A 74 5.47 -4.68 -2.94
CA ALA A 74 5.23 -6.12 -3.03
C ALA A 74 5.23 -6.80 -1.65
N ALA A 75 6.21 -6.50 -0.79
CA ALA A 75 6.27 -7.01 0.57
C ALA A 75 5.03 -6.59 1.38
N LEU A 76 4.62 -5.32 1.27
CA LEU A 76 3.44 -4.81 1.94
C LEU A 76 2.16 -5.50 1.44
N LEU A 77 2.03 -5.74 0.13
CA LEU A 77 0.88 -6.44 -0.45
C LEU A 77 0.78 -7.88 0.04
N VAL A 78 1.91 -8.59 0.19
CA VAL A 78 1.92 -9.93 0.79
C VAL A 78 1.40 -9.87 2.22
N ILE A 79 1.87 -8.93 3.04
CA ILE A 79 1.39 -8.73 4.42
C ILE A 79 -0.12 -8.43 4.43
N MET A 80 -0.58 -7.53 3.56
CA MET A 80 -2.00 -7.16 3.46
C MET A 80 -2.86 -8.33 3.03
N ALA A 81 -2.43 -9.10 2.04
CA ALA A 81 -3.12 -10.31 1.62
C ALA A 81 -3.26 -11.27 2.80
N VAL A 82 -2.16 -11.55 3.52
CA VAL A 82 -2.19 -12.56 4.61
C VAL A 82 -2.85 -12.13 5.90
N LYS A 83 -2.95 -10.82 6.16
CA LYS A 83 -3.43 -10.32 7.45
C LYS A 83 -4.67 -9.46 7.38
N MET A 84 -4.83 -8.66 6.34
CA MET A 84 -5.98 -7.76 6.17
C MET A 84 -7.06 -8.35 5.26
N HIS A 85 -6.66 -9.18 4.30
CA HIS A 85 -7.52 -9.77 3.26
C HIS A 85 -7.45 -11.30 3.26
N ASP A 86 -7.43 -11.89 4.45
CA ASP A 86 -7.35 -13.33 4.72
C ASP A 86 -8.69 -14.06 4.45
N PHE A 87 -9.22 -13.91 3.23
CA PHE A 87 -10.51 -14.47 2.82
C PHE A 87 -10.62 -15.99 3.02
N TRP A 88 -9.48 -16.69 3.09
CA TRP A 88 -9.41 -18.11 3.43
C TRP A 88 -9.79 -18.46 4.87
N THR A 89 -10.03 -17.46 5.73
CA THR A 89 -10.53 -17.64 7.10
C THR A 89 -11.93 -17.10 7.31
N ALA A 90 -12.57 -16.56 6.27
CA ALA A 90 -13.84 -15.85 6.39
C ALA A 90 -15.05 -16.76 6.72
N ASP A 91 -14.91 -18.08 6.50
CA ASP A 91 -15.98 -19.07 6.66
C ASP A 91 -15.68 -20.14 7.75
N ALA A 92 -14.71 -19.90 8.63
CA ALA A 92 -14.32 -20.83 9.70
C ALA A 92 -15.02 -20.54 11.04
#